data_AF-A0A7M3ZWR4-F1
#
_entry.id   AF-A0A7M3ZWR4-F1
#
_cell.length_a   1.000
_cell.length_b   1.000
_cell.length_c   1.000
_cell.angle_alpha   90.00
_cell.angle_beta   90.00
_cell.angle_gamma   90.00
#
_symmetry.space_group_name_H-M   'P 1'
#
loop_
_entity.id
_entity.type
_entity.pdbx_description
1 polymer ?
#
loop_
_entity_poly.entity_id
_entity_poly.type
_entity_poly.pdbx_seq_one_letter_code
_entity_poly.pdbx_strand_id
1 'polypeptide(L)'
;MKEAMNQLRTSLQNAPVIWKGDYPYFIHPVTDGVPRMDPDVLKAIVELTVERVDWRQVDVLLGIEAMGLPLAAPLSMATGVPLVVARKRSYGLEGEVKIDQATGYSKGVMYLNDINEGERVAILEDVLSTGGTLEAVIEGVHRAGAEV
;
A
#
# COMPACT_ATOMS: atom_id res chain seq x y z
N MET A 1 -17.11 4.60 -12.61
CA MET A 1 -15.94 5.52 -12.61
C MET A 1 -16.20 6.96 -12.13
N LYS A 2 -17.04 7.81 -12.78
CA LYS A 2 -17.26 9.19 -12.28
C LYS A 2 -17.80 9.22 -10.85
N GLU A 3 -18.72 8.31 -10.52
CA GLU A 3 -19.32 8.20 -9.20
C GLU A 3 -18.32 7.71 -8.14
N ALA A 4 -17.62 6.60 -8.38
CA ALA A 4 -16.53 6.12 -7.52
C ALA A 4 -15.44 7.17 -7.26
N MET A 5 -14.98 7.88 -8.31
CA MET A 5 -14.02 8.98 -8.15
C MET A 5 -14.59 10.12 -7.31
N ASN A 6 -15.88 10.43 -7.45
CA ASN A 6 -16.52 11.49 -6.67
C ASN A 6 -16.66 11.08 -5.21
N GLN A 7 -17.00 9.82 -4.91
CA GLN A 7 -17.04 9.29 -3.55
C GLN A 7 -15.67 9.42 -2.87
N LEU A 8 -14.60 8.96 -3.53
CA LEU A 8 -13.24 9.05 -2.99
C LEU A 8 -12.75 10.50 -2.80
N ARG A 9 -13.06 11.40 -3.75
CA ARG A 9 -12.72 12.83 -3.58
C ARG A 9 -13.47 13.47 -2.43
N THR A 10 -14.76 13.17 -2.31
CA THR A 10 -15.62 13.75 -1.28
C THR A 10 -15.19 13.26 0.11
N SER A 11 -14.80 11.99 0.24
CA SER A 11 -14.29 11.45 1.50
C SER A 11 -13.02 12.18 1.95
N LEU A 12 -12.09 12.45 1.03
CA LEU A 12 -10.86 13.17 1.33
C LEU A 12 -11.10 14.65 1.66
N GLN A 13 -12.00 15.32 0.94
CA GLN A 13 -12.36 16.72 1.19
C GLN A 13 -13.01 16.94 2.58
N ASN A 14 -13.74 15.93 3.06
CA ASN A 14 -14.39 15.95 4.37
C ASN A 14 -13.48 15.44 5.51
N ALA A 15 -12.24 15.04 5.21
CA ALA A 15 -11.30 14.55 6.20
C ALA A 15 -10.96 15.65 7.22
N PRO A 16 -11.07 15.41 8.54
CA PRO A 16 -10.58 16.35 9.52
C PRO A 16 -9.07 16.56 9.36
N VAL A 17 -8.64 17.80 9.49
CA VAL A 17 -7.21 18.18 9.47
C VAL A 17 -6.84 18.66 10.86
N ILE A 18 -5.78 18.08 11.42
CA ILE A 18 -5.18 18.50 12.68
C ILE A 18 -3.75 19.00 12.45
N TRP A 19 -3.21 19.72 13.41
CA TRP A 19 -1.79 20.08 13.41
C TRP A 19 -0.98 19.02 14.16
N LYS A 20 0.05 18.49 13.51
CA LYS A 20 1.06 17.63 14.11
C LYS A 20 2.38 18.40 14.14
N GLY A 21 2.70 19.00 15.28
CA GLY A 21 3.84 19.93 15.36
C GLY A 21 3.59 21.15 14.46
N ASP A 22 4.40 21.30 13.43
CA ASP A 22 4.42 22.42 12.50
C ASP A 22 3.79 22.13 11.12
N TYR A 23 3.20 20.95 10.92
CA TYR A 23 2.56 20.59 9.65
C TYR A 23 1.08 20.15 9.82
N PRO A 24 0.23 20.40 8.82
CA PRO A 24 -1.14 19.88 8.80
C PRO A 24 -1.13 18.39 8.45
N TYR A 25 -1.90 17.60 9.19
CA TYR A 25 -2.09 16.17 9.00
C TYR A 25 -3.59 15.91 8.81
N PHE A 26 -3.97 15.40 7.64
CA PHE A 26 -5.34 14.93 7.42
C PHE A 26 -5.51 13.57 8.09
N ILE A 27 -6.66 13.35 8.72
CA ILE A 27 -7.01 12.05 9.29
C ILE A 27 -8.12 11.48 8.43
N HIS A 28 -7.86 10.37 7.74
CA HIS A 28 -8.81 9.77 6.82
C HIS A 28 -9.04 8.29 7.17
N PRO A 29 -10.29 7.78 7.15
CA PRO A 29 -10.59 6.38 7.46
C PRO A 29 -9.74 5.37 6.67
N VAL A 30 -9.42 5.68 5.41
CA VAL A 30 -8.59 4.85 4.53
C VAL A 30 -7.18 4.64 5.05
N THR A 31 -6.61 5.67 5.66
CA THR A 31 -5.21 5.69 6.10
C THR A 31 -5.13 5.36 7.58
N ASP A 32 -5.89 6.08 8.40
CA ASP A 32 -5.74 6.08 9.85
C ASP A 32 -6.70 5.12 10.55
N GLY A 33 -7.67 4.56 9.82
CA GLY A 33 -8.74 3.73 10.39
C GLY A 33 -9.74 4.51 11.26
N VAL A 34 -9.62 5.84 11.31
CA VAL A 34 -10.48 6.74 12.07
C VAL A 34 -10.78 8.02 11.26
N PRO A 35 -12.02 8.57 11.32
CA PRO A 35 -13.24 7.96 11.85
C PRO A 35 -13.64 6.69 11.07
N ARG A 36 -14.84 6.13 11.32
CA ARG A 36 -15.27 4.86 10.69
C ARG A 36 -15.08 4.87 9.17
N MET A 37 -14.59 3.76 8.62
CA MET A 37 -14.53 3.54 7.18
C MET A 37 -15.93 3.40 6.60
N ASP A 38 -16.23 4.18 5.56
CA ASP A 38 -17.40 3.99 4.73
C ASP A 38 -17.12 2.86 3.71
N PRO A 39 -17.90 1.77 3.71
CA PRO A 39 -17.70 0.67 2.77
C PRO A 39 -17.81 1.10 1.29
N ASP A 40 -18.58 2.15 0.98
CA ASP A 40 -18.70 2.63 -0.41
C ASP A 40 -17.42 3.33 -0.88
N VAL A 41 -16.68 3.98 0.03
CA VAL A 41 -15.37 4.56 -0.28
C VAL A 41 -14.34 3.44 -0.54
N LEU A 42 -14.35 2.40 0.29
CA LEU A 42 -13.46 1.25 0.09
C LEU A 42 -13.76 0.53 -1.22
N LYS A 43 -15.05 0.33 -1.54
CA LYS A 43 -15.50 -0.24 -2.81
C LYS A 43 -15.07 0.62 -3.98
N ALA A 44 -15.23 1.94 -3.89
CA ALA A 44 -14.78 2.88 -4.91
C ALA A 44 -13.27 2.76 -5.16
N ILE A 45 -12.44 2.65 -4.11
CA ILE A 45 -10.99 2.43 -4.25
C ILE A 45 -10.71 1.13 -5.00
N VAL A 46 -11.32 0.02 -4.60
CA VAL A 46 -11.12 -1.28 -5.26
C VAL A 46 -11.53 -1.21 -6.74
N GLU A 47 -12.73 -0.70 -7.05
CA GLU A 47 -13.21 -0.54 -8.43
C GLU A 47 -12.23 0.27 -9.28
N LEU A 48 -11.79 1.42 -8.77
CA LEU A 48 -10.88 2.32 -9.47
C LEU A 48 -9.50 1.69 -9.69
N THR A 49 -9.00 0.92 -8.73
CA THR A 49 -7.70 0.25 -8.86
C THR A 49 -7.78 -0.95 -9.79
N VAL A 50 -8.87 -1.73 -9.73
CA VAL A 50 -9.12 -2.86 -10.64
C VAL A 50 -9.11 -2.41 -12.10
N GLU A 51 -9.72 -1.27 -12.40
CA GLU A 51 -9.79 -0.71 -13.76
C GLU A 51 -8.46 -0.14 -14.29
N ARG A 52 -7.48 0.16 -13.41
CA ARG A 52 -6.24 0.87 -13.79
C ARG A 52 -5.04 -0.03 -14.06
N VAL A 53 -5.11 -1.28 -13.63
CA VAL A 53 -4.00 -2.23 -13.70
C VAL A 53 -4.41 -3.41 -14.56
N ASP A 54 -3.51 -3.89 -15.42
CA ASP A 54 -3.72 -5.16 -16.13
C ASP A 54 -3.35 -6.33 -15.20
N TRP A 55 -4.32 -6.78 -14.40
CA TRP A 55 -4.10 -7.83 -13.38
C TRP A 55 -3.67 -9.19 -13.94
N ARG A 56 -3.80 -9.41 -15.25
CA ARG A 56 -3.24 -10.62 -15.90
C ARG A 56 -1.71 -10.61 -15.93
N GLN A 57 -1.11 -9.44 -15.70
CA GLN A 57 0.33 -9.25 -15.62
C GLN A 57 0.81 -9.09 -14.17
N VAL A 58 -0.01 -9.41 -13.17
CA VAL A 58 0.39 -9.33 -11.76
C VAL A 58 0.34 -10.73 -11.17
N ASP A 59 1.45 -11.20 -10.62
CA ASP A 59 1.56 -12.51 -9.97
C ASP A 59 1.29 -12.40 -8.46
N VAL A 60 1.67 -11.28 -7.84
CA VAL A 60 1.48 -11.03 -6.40
C VAL A 60 1.22 -9.55 -6.10
N LEU A 61 0.34 -9.29 -5.13
CA LEU A 61 0.10 -7.98 -4.57
C LEU A 61 0.94 -7.82 -3.30
N LEU A 62 1.76 -6.78 -3.23
CA LEU A 62 2.57 -6.44 -2.05
C LEU A 62 1.94 -5.24 -1.32
N GLY A 63 1.30 -5.51 -0.18
CA GLY A 63 0.80 -4.46 0.71
C GLY A 63 1.86 -4.01 1.71
N ILE A 64 1.95 -2.69 1.95
CA ILE A 64 2.88 -2.15 2.97
C ILE A 64 2.14 -2.00 4.30
N GLU A 65 2.74 -2.49 5.38
CA GLU A 65 2.13 -2.36 6.70
C GLU A 65 2.21 -0.92 7.27
N ALA A 66 1.27 -0.50 8.10
CA ALA A 66 0.01 -1.18 8.43
C ALA A 66 -1.17 -0.64 7.61
N MET A 67 -1.04 0.58 7.10
CA MET A 67 -2.14 1.39 6.56
C MET A 67 -2.55 0.94 5.14
N GLY A 68 -1.65 0.34 4.37
CA GLY A 68 -1.99 -0.29 3.09
C GLY A 68 -2.80 -1.58 3.22
N LEU A 69 -2.79 -2.25 4.38
CA LEU A 69 -3.41 -3.59 4.53
C LEU A 69 -4.93 -3.61 4.37
N PRO A 70 -5.70 -2.66 4.94
CA PRO A 70 -7.14 -2.58 4.72
C PRO A 70 -7.54 -2.36 3.26
N LEU A 71 -6.64 -1.83 2.43
CA LEU A 71 -6.84 -1.65 0.99
C LEU A 71 -6.40 -2.88 0.20
N ALA A 72 -5.30 -3.52 0.61
CA ALA A 72 -4.70 -4.64 -0.11
C ALA A 72 -5.57 -5.90 -0.03
N ALA A 73 -6.12 -6.19 1.16
CA ALA A 73 -6.96 -7.36 1.37
C ALA A 73 -8.20 -7.41 0.43
N PRO A 74 -9.06 -6.39 0.35
CA PRO A 74 -10.22 -6.42 -0.54
C PRO A 74 -9.80 -6.38 -2.02
N LEU A 75 -8.67 -5.75 -2.37
CA LEU A 75 -8.16 -5.75 -3.73
C LEU A 75 -7.68 -7.14 -4.17
N SER A 76 -6.99 -7.87 -3.30
CA SER A 76 -6.62 -9.28 -3.52
C SER A 76 -7.87 -10.13 -3.72
N MET A 77 -8.90 -9.97 -2.89
CA MET A 77 -10.18 -10.67 -3.06
C MET A 77 -10.85 -10.37 -4.42
N ALA A 78 -10.83 -9.11 -4.84
CA ALA A 78 -11.49 -8.67 -6.08
C ALA A 78 -10.75 -9.12 -7.35
N THR A 79 -9.42 -9.23 -7.29
CA THR A 79 -8.56 -9.55 -8.44
C THR A 79 -8.20 -11.03 -8.53
N GLY A 80 -8.32 -11.76 -7.42
CA GLY A 80 -7.83 -13.14 -7.29
C GLY A 80 -6.31 -13.25 -7.17
N VAL A 81 -5.58 -12.13 -7.11
CA VAL A 81 -4.12 -12.09 -6.97
C VAL A 81 -3.74 -12.33 -5.50
N PRO A 82 -2.79 -13.24 -5.21
CA PRO A 82 -2.26 -13.45 -3.86
C PRO A 82 -1.74 -12.18 -3.20
N LEU A 83 -1.89 -12.06 -1.87
CA LEU A 83 -1.40 -10.93 -1.09
C LEU A 83 -0.24 -11.34 -0.18
N VAL A 84 0.87 -10.62 -0.33
CA VAL A 84 2.03 -10.65 0.57
C VAL A 84 2.20 -9.28 1.23
N VAL A 85 2.81 -9.25 2.42
CA VAL A 85 2.92 -8.02 3.22
C VAL A 85 4.36 -7.70 3.56
N ALA A 86 4.79 -6.47 3.25
CA ALA A 86 6.03 -5.91 3.77
C ALA A 86 5.85 -5.55 5.26
N ARG A 87 6.72 -6.08 6.13
CA ARG A 87 6.60 -5.96 7.60
C ARG A 87 7.85 -5.34 8.19
N LYS A 88 7.74 -4.61 9.30
CA LYS A 88 8.88 -4.18 10.14
C LYS A 88 9.48 -5.33 10.96
N ARG A 89 8.73 -6.41 11.12
CA ARG A 89 9.17 -7.63 11.82
C ARG A 89 9.85 -8.57 10.82
N SER A 90 11.06 -9.00 11.16
CA SER A 90 11.73 -10.13 10.51
C SER A 90 11.14 -11.45 10.99
N TYR A 91 10.98 -12.38 10.05
CA TYR A 91 10.57 -13.77 10.31
C TYR A 91 11.71 -14.76 10.12
N GLY A 92 12.81 -14.36 9.47
CA GLY A 92 13.96 -15.23 9.22
C GLY A 92 13.65 -16.38 8.27
N LEU A 93 12.65 -16.21 7.40
CA LEU A 93 12.33 -17.18 6.35
C LEU A 93 13.42 -17.16 5.28
N GLU A 94 13.54 -18.28 4.57
CA GLU A 94 14.40 -18.34 3.39
C GLU A 94 13.96 -17.31 2.35
N GLY A 95 14.91 -16.57 1.78
CA GLY A 95 14.63 -15.49 0.83
C GLY A 95 14.18 -14.16 1.45
N GLU A 96 14.17 -14.01 2.78
CA GLU A 96 13.80 -12.74 3.42
C GLU A 96 14.75 -11.60 3.01
N VAL A 97 14.19 -10.54 2.41
CA VAL A 97 14.94 -9.35 1.99
C VAL A 97 14.74 -8.22 2.99
N LYS A 98 15.83 -7.85 3.67
CA LYS A 98 15.87 -6.64 4.49
C LYS A 98 15.94 -5.39 3.60
N ILE A 99 15.03 -4.46 3.86
CA ILE A 99 14.96 -3.11 3.29
C ILE A 99 15.28 -2.09 4.38
N ASP A 100 16.30 -1.26 4.14
CA ASP A 100 16.59 -0.11 4.98
C ASP A 100 15.85 1.11 4.42
N GLN A 101 14.83 1.57 5.15
CA GLN A 101 14.02 2.72 4.78
C GLN A 101 14.67 3.98 5.34
N ALA A 102 15.41 4.70 4.50
CA ALA A 102 15.94 6.02 4.86
C ALA A 102 14.95 7.11 4.44
N THR A 103 13.98 7.44 5.31
CA THR A 103 13.21 8.68 5.11
C THR A 103 13.91 9.84 5.81
N GLY A 104 13.73 11.06 5.30
CA GLY A 104 14.29 12.28 5.93
C GLY A 104 13.81 12.54 7.37
N TYR A 105 12.76 11.84 7.83
CA TYR A 105 12.15 12.01 9.15
C TYR A 105 12.24 10.76 10.04
N SER A 106 12.56 9.59 9.48
CA SER A 106 12.66 8.33 10.25
C SER A 106 13.51 7.28 9.51
N LYS A 107 14.33 6.55 10.27
CA LYS A 107 14.95 5.30 9.80
C LYS A 107 14.08 4.14 10.24
N GLY A 108 13.50 3.44 9.27
CA GLY A 108 12.75 2.21 9.47
C GLY A 108 13.46 1.05 8.83
N VAL A 109 13.28 -0.15 9.36
CA VAL A 109 13.64 -1.39 8.65
C VAL A 109 12.34 -2.09 8.31
N MET A 110 12.26 -2.60 7.09
CA MET A 110 11.20 -3.50 6.66
C MET A 110 11.81 -4.76 6.05
N TYR A 111 10.99 -5.78 5.93
CA TYR A 111 11.34 -7.09 5.45
C TYR A 111 10.30 -7.52 4.42
N LEU A 112 10.78 -7.90 3.24
CA LEU A 112 9.98 -8.63 2.24
C LEU A 112 10.23 -10.12 2.45
N ASN A 113 9.17 -10.90 2.38
CA ASN A 113 9.19 -12.34 2.42
C ASN A 113 8.30 -12.84 1.28
N ASP A 114 8.51 -14.07 0.81
CA ASP A 114 7.62 -14.71 -0.17
C ASP A 114 7.46 -13.94 -1.49
N ILE A 115 8.57 -13.34 -1.96
CA ILE A 115 8.70 -12.74 -3.30
C ILE A 115 9.70 -13.60 -4.07
N ASN A 116 9.27 -14.17 -5.19
CA ASN A 116 10.07 -15.12 -5.97
C ASN A 116 10.65 -14.50 -7.24
N GLU A 117 11.79 -15.02 -7.70
CA GLU A 117 12.45 -14.58 -8.92
C GLU A 117 11.50 -14.67 -10.13
N GLY A 118 11.42 -13.58 -10.91
CA GLY A 118 10.57 -13.46 -12.10
C GLY A 118 9.10 -13.12 -11.86
N GLU A 119 8.65 -13.01 -10.61
CA GLU A 119 7.29 -12.54 -10.30
C GLU A 119 7.10 -11.06 -10.67
N ARG A 120 5.90 -10.72 -11.13
CA ARG A 120 5.45 -9.34 -11.37
C ARG A 120 4.61 -8.86 -10.19
N VAL A 121 5.11 -7.86 -9.48
CA VAL A 121 4.63 -7.43 -8.16
C VAL A 121 3.89 -6.10 -8.25
N ALA A 122 2.58 -6.09 -7.97
CA ALA A 122 1.87 -4.83 -7.78
C ALA A 122 2.04 -4.35 -6.33
N ILE A 123 2.58 -3.16 -6.11
CA ILE A 123 2.73 -2.59 -4.77
C ILE A 123 1.53 -1.70 -4.43
N LEU A 124 0.97 -1.86 -3.23
CA LEU A 124 -0.10 -1.01 -2.72
C LEU A 124 0.29 -0.31 -1.42
N GLU A 125 0.16 1.02 -1.45
CA GLU A 125 0.30 1.92 -0.31
C GLU A 125 -0.92 2.83 -0.23
N ASP A 126 -1.29 3.26 0.96
CA ASP A 126 -2.44 4.14 1.18
C ASP A 126 -2.14 5.61 0.83
N VAL A 127 -0.95 6.12 1.18
CA VAL A 127 -0.53 7.51 0.94
C VAL A 127 0.90 7.57 0.43
N LEU A 128 1.08 8.19 -0.75
CA LEU A 128 2.39 8.57 -1.26
C LEU A 128 2.76 9.97 -0.78
N SER A 129 3.71 10.06 0.16
CA SER A 129 4.31 11.32 0.62
C SER A 129 5.61 11.62 -0.16
N THR A 130 6.78 11.47 0.45
CA THR A 130 8.08 11.70 -0.21
C THR A 130 8.48 10.60 -1.18
N GLY A 131 7.84 9.42 -1.10
CA GLY A 131 8.18 8.25 -1.92
C GLY A 131 9.29 7.35 -1.38
N GLY A 132 10.05 7.78 -0.37
CA GLY A 132 11.21 7.01 0.12
C GLY A 132 10.89 5.60 0.65
N THR A 133 9.67 5.37 1.16
CA THR A 133 9.18 4.01 1.48
C THR A 133 9.10 3.15 0.23
N LEU A 134 8.43 3.67 -0.80
CA LEU A 134 8.11 2.96 -2.02
C LEU A 134 9.38 2.68 -2.82
N GLU A 135 10.30 3.65 -2.91
CA GLU A 135 11.62 3.46 -3.55
C GLU A 135 12.40 2.31 -2.89
N ALA A 136 12.46 2.28 -1.56
CA ALA A 136 13.17 1.24 -0.83
C ALA A 136 12.51 -0.14 -0.99
N VAL A 137 11.18 -0.19 -1.08
CA VAL A 137 10.42 -1.42 -1.34
C VAL A 137 10.66 -1.93 -2.77
N ILE A 138 10.59 -1.05 -3.77
CA ILE A 138 10.88 -1.40 -5.18
C ILE A 138 12.29 -1.97 -5.31
N GLU A 139 13.29 -1.32 -4.71
CA GLU A 139 14.66 -1.84 -4.69
C GLU A 139 14.75 -3.20 -3.98
N GLY A 140 13.99 -3.39 -2.90
CA GLY A 140 13.86 -4.68 -2.23
C GLY A 140 13.29 -5.78 -3.13
N VAL A 141 12.25 -5.46 -3.92
CA VAL A 141 11.62 -6.37 -4.88
C VAL A 141 12.62 -6.74 -5.99
N HIS A 142 13.32 -5.77 -6.57
CA HIS A 142 14.35 -6.03 -7.58
C HIS A 142 15.49 -6.90 -7.03
N ARG A 143 15.91 -6.68 -5.78
CA ARG A 143 16.92 -7.52 -5.10
C ARG A 143 16.45 -8.96 -4.84
N ALA A 144 15.14 -9.19 -4.76
CA ALA A 144 14.56 -10.53 -4.73
C ALA A 144 14.49 -11.20 -6.12
N GLY A 145 14.86 -10.48 -7.19
CA GLY A 145 14.80 -10.97 -8.57
C GLY A 145 13.42 -10.83 -9.22
N ALA A 146 12.52 -10.05 -8.63
CA ALA A 146 11.18 -9.79 -9.14
C ALA A 146 11.08 -8.39 -9.77
N GLU A 147 10.00 -8.14 -10.52
CA GLU A 147 9.73 -6.89 -11.24
C GLU A 147 8.49 -6.20 -10.67
N VAL A 148 8.44 -4.86 -10.72
CA VAL A 148 7.31 -4.05 -10.24
C VAL A 148 6.51 -3.49 -11.42
#